data_AF-A0A4Q4RWI9-F1
#
_entry.id   AF-A0A4Q4RWI9-F1
#
_cell.length_a   1.000
_cell.length_b   1.000
_cell.length_c   1.000
_cell.angle_alpha   90.00
_cell.angle_beta   90.00
_cell.angle_gamma   90.00
#
_symmetry.space_group_name_H-M   'P 1'
#
loop_
_entity.id
_entity.type
_entity.pdbx_description
1 polymer ?
#
loop_
_entity_poly.entity_id
_entity_poly.type
_entity_poly.pdbx_seq_one_letter_code
_entity_poly.pdbx_strand_id
1 'polypeptide(L)'
;MAFSTNFKVLGTMATTLLLLTAVKASIAIPSTGTTSLREEAHKKNITIGSGAINPTYLEDPVFAAVLAEQFNSLHPENEMKWSFINPSPGHYNWDPIDRLVDFANEHDMLVKGHGLISSCCNPDFVVNITNPKALRAAMTTHFEAIMHRYEGRIDRWDVVTEALKTMGGGLNANDFSRQLGPGYINDAFRIARAASPGAKLYINEN
;
A
#
# COMPACT_ATOMS: atom_id res chain seq x y z
N MET A 1 -66.79 17.97 45.90
CA MET A 1 -66.13 18.69 44.78
C MET A 1 -64.65 18.80 45.11
N ALA A 2 -63.83 18.07 44.36
CA ALA A 2 -62.40 17.94 44.57
C ALA A 2 -61.65 19.04 43.82
N PHE A 3 -60.58 19.58 44.43
CA PHE A 3 -59.53 20.29 43.71
C PHE A 3 -58.17 19.73 44.17
N SER A 4 -57.43 19.20 43.20
CA SER A 4 -56.16 18.52 43.36
C SER A 4 -54.97 19.49 43.35
N THR A 5 -53.98 19.19 44.18
CA THR A 5 -52.65 19.80 44.19
C THR A 5 -51.75 19.10 43.16
N ASN A 6 -51.13 19.89 42.26
CA ASN A 6 -50.13 19.41 41.30
C ASN A 6 -48.74 19.43 41.93
N PHE A 7 -48.12 18.26 42.13
CA PHE A 7 -46.68 18.10 42.36
C PHE A 7 -46.00 17.78 41.03
N LYS A 8 -45.09 18.64 40.55
CA LYS A 8 -44.14 18.31 39.48
C LYS A 8 -42.93 17.61 40.11
N VAL A 9 -42.73 16.33 39.80
CA VAL A 9 -41.48 15.62 40.07
C VAL A 9 -40.56 15.83 38.86
N LEU A 10 -39.47 16.56 39.02
CA LEU A 10 -38.36 16.58 38.05
C LEU A 10 -37.53 15.31 38.28
N GLY A 11 -37.64 14.35 37.37
CA GLY A 11 -36.72 13.20 37.32
C GLY A 11 -35.47 13.56 36.52
N THR A 12 -34.33 13.67 37.18
CA THR A 12 -33.00 13.70 36.54
C THR A 12 -32.68 12.33 35.98
N MET A 13 -32.69 12.19 34.64
CA MET A 13 -32.10 11.04 33.95
C MET A 13 -30.57 11.22 33.91
N ALA A 14 -29.84 10.44 34.69
CA ALA A 14 -28.40 10.29 34.54
C ALA A 14 -28.12 9.30 33.41
N THR A 15 -27.56 9.79 32.30
CA THR A 15 -27.12 8.95 31.17
C THR A 15 -25.72 8.43 31.47
N THR A 16 -25.60 7.17 31.86
CA THR A 16 -24.30 6.52 32.08
C THR A 16 -23.68 6.17 30.72
N LEU A 17 -22.62 6.88 30.34
CA LEU A 17 -21.83 6.60 29.14
C LEU A 17 -20.85 5.45 29.46
N LEU A 18 -21.14 4.22 29.02
CA LEU A 18 -20.17 3.12 29.07
C LEU A 18 -19.11 3.36 27.99
N LEU A 19 -17.88 3.72 28.37
CA LEU A 19 -16.72 3.56 27.50
C LEU A 19 -16.38 2.06 27.43
N LEU A 20 -16.61 1.44 26.27
CA LEU A 20 -16.02 0.13 25.98
C LEU A 20 -14.53 0.34 25.65
N THR A 21 -13.65 0.02 26.60
CA THR A 21 -12.23 -0.16 26.31
C THR A 21 -12.05 -1.51 25.60
N ALA A 22 -11.82 -1.48 24.29
CA ALA A 22 -11.39 -2.66 23.55
C ALA A 22 -9.96 -3.02 24.00
N VAL A 23 -9.81 -4.06 24.82
CA VAL A 23 -8.50 -4.63 25.15
C VAL A 23 -8.05 -5.43 23.93
N LYS A 24 -7.11 -4.91 23.13
CA LYS A 24 -6.40 -5.71 22.13
C LYS A 24 -5.62 -6.78 22.88
N ALA A 25 -5.98 -8.05 22.68
CA ALA A 25 -5.23 -9.17 23.23
C ALA A 25 -3.84 -9.21 22.59
N SER A 26 -2.79 -9.06 23.39
CA SER A 26 -1.41 -9.21 22.92
C SER A 26 -1.12 -10.70 22.74
N ILE A 27 -0.89 -11.13 21.49
CA ILE A 27 -0.35 -12.47 21.24
C ILE A 27 1.11 -12.46 21.68
N ALA A 28 1.45 -13.25 22.69
CA ALA A 28 2.81 -13.41 23.14
C ALA A 28 3.56 -14.35 22.18
N ILE A 29 4.48 -13.81 21.39
CA ILE A 29 5.42 -14.60 20.62
C ILE A 29 6.56 -15.03 21.57
N PRO A 30 6.96 -16.32 21.61
CA PRO A 30 8.03 -16.78 22.47
C PRO A 30 9.34 -16.03 22.17
N SER A 31 9.75 -15.15 23.09
CA SER A 31 11.05 -14.47 23.00
C SER A 31 12.17 -15.47 23.29
N THR A 32 13.11 -15.61 22.36
CA THR A 32 14.34 -16.39 22.54
C THR A 32 15.38 -15.70 23.43
N GLY A 33 15.02 -14.58 24.07
CA GLY A 33 15.95 -13.72 24.81
C GLY A 33 16.82 -12.84 23.89
N THR A 34 16.51 -12.80 22.60
CA THR A 34 17.13 -11.94 21.60
C THR A 34 16.21 -10.77 21.27
N THR A 35 16.79 -9.60 21.03
CA THR A 35 16.14 -8.41 20.47
C THR A 35 15.57 -8.68 19.08
N SER A 36 14.58 -7.91 18.65
CA SER A 36 13.92 -8.13 17.36
C SER A 36 14.84 -7.78 16.18
N LEU A 37 14.54 -8.33 15.00
CA LEU A 37 15.30 -8.02 13.77
C LEU A 37 15.33 -6.51 13.48
N ARG A 38 14.21 -5.81 13.67
CA ARG A 38 14.13 -4.35 13.47
C ARG A 38 14.97 -3.56 14.47
N GLU A 39 15.07 -4.02 15.71
CA GLU A 39 15.93 -3.39 16.72
C GLU A 39 17.41 -3.56 16.38
N GLU A 40 17.83 -4.76 15.99
CA GLU A 40 19.23 -5.02 15.59
C GLU A 40 19.62 -4.25 14.34
N ALA A 41 18.74 -4.20 13.34
CA ALA A 41 18.97 -3.41 12.13
C ALA A 41 19.06 -1.91 12.44
N HIS A 42 18.21 -1.40 13.35
CA HIS A 42 18.22 0.00 13.76
C HIS A 42 19.55 0.40 14.44
N LYS A 43 20.16 -0.48 15.25
CA LYS A 43 21.51 -0.23 15.83
C LYS A 43 22.60 -0.02 14.77
N LYS A 44 22.37 -0.47 13.54
CA LYS A 44 23.25 -0.29 12.38
C LYS A 44 22.73 0.73 11.37
N ASN A 45 21.65 1.43 11.69
CA ASN A 45 20.99 2.40 10.81
C ASN A 45 20.52 1.76 9.48
N ILE A 46 20.06 0.51 9.56
CA ILE A 46 19.54 -0.27 8.44
C ILE A 46 18.02 -0.41 8.57
N THR A 47 17.29 -0.15 7.49
CA THR A 47 15.87 -0.50 7.38
C THR A 47 15.76 -1.95 6.95
N ILE A 48 15.25 -2.82 7.84
CA ILE A 48 14.88 -4.18 7.49
C ILE A 48 13.37 -4.24 7.22
N GLY A 49 12.98 -4.84 6.11
CA GLY A 49 11.58 -4.95 5.71
C GLY A 49 11.20 -6.38 5.37
N SER A 50 9.90 -6.64 5.40
CA SER A 50 9.30 -7.85 4.85
C SER A 50 8.58 -7.48 3.57
N GLY A 51 8.90 -8.21 2.51
CA GLY A 51 8.40 -7.96 1.16
C GLY A 51 7.45 -9.04 0.69
N ALA A 52 6.82 -8.80 -0.46
CA ALA A 52 5.93 -9.77 -1.11
C ALA A 52 4.80 -10.25 -0.18
N ILE A 53 4.21 -9.31 0.55
CA ILE A 53 3.10 -9.60 1.45
C ILE A 53 1.80 -9.44 0.68
N ASN A 54 1.02 -10.52 0.59
CA ASN A 54 -0.38 -10.39 0.29
C ASN A 54 -1.08 -9.80 1.54
N PRO A 55 -1.75 -8.63 1.44
CA PRO A 55 -2.38 -7.99 2.60
C PRO A 55 -3.47 -8.81 3.28
N THR A 56 -3.98 -9.87 2.65
CA THR A 56 -4.87 -10.84 3.31
C THR A 56 -4.18 -11.62 4.43
N TYR A 57 -2.85 -11.79 4.38
CA TYR A 57 -2.10 -12.48 5.43
C TYR A 57 -2.13 -11.73 6.77
N LEU A 58 -2.43 -10.43 6.77
CA LEU A 58 -2.61 -9.63 7.98
C LEU A 58 -3.86 -10.04 8.79
N GLU A 59 -4.75 -10.86 8.22
CA GLU A 59 -5.88 -11.45 8.95
C GLU A 59 -5.43 -12.60 9.88
N ASP A 60 -4.27 -13.22 9.62
CA ASP A 60 -3.66 -14.14 10.58
C ASP A 60 -2.97 -13.32 11.68
N PRO A 61 -3.47 -13.38 12.92
CA PRO A 61 -2.98 -12.53 13.99
C PRO A 61 -1.58 -12.93 14.45
N VAL A 62 -1.13 -14.17 14.21
CA VAL A 62 0.26 -14.60 14.47
C VAL A 62 1.19 -14.00 13.43
N PHE A 63 0.81 -14.05 12.15
CA PHE A 63 1.58 -13.44 11.06
C PHE A 63 1.71 -11.92 11.24
N ALA A 64 0.61 -11.24 11.55
CA ALA A 64 0.59 -9.81 11.84
C ALA A 64 1.48 -9.46 13.04
N ALA A 65 1.41 -10.24 14.13
CA ALA A 65 2.26 -10.02 15.30
C ALA A 65 3.75 -10.18 14.98
N VAL A 66 4.14 -11.21 14.22
CA VAL A 66 5.54 -11.39 13.78
C VAL A 66 6.00 -10.22 12.93
N LEU A 67 5.17 -9.76 11.98
CA LEU A 67 5.52 -8.61 11.14
C LEU A 67 5.76 -7.36 11.99
N ALA A 68 4.82 -7.05 12.89
CA ALA A 68 4.87 -5.90 13.80
C ALA A 68 6.15 -5.88 14.65
N GLU A 69 6.51 -7.04 15.20
CA GLU A 69 7.66 -7.20 16.08
C GLU A 69 8.99 -7.14 15.33
N GLN A 70 9.08 -7.73 14.13
CA GLN A 70 10.35 -8.02 13.48
C GLN A 70 10.78 -7.01 12.40
N PHE A 71 9.87 -6.25 11.78
CA PHE A 71 10.21 -5.46 10.59
C PHE A 71 9.92 -3.95 10.72
N ASN A 72 10.69 -3.14 10.00
CA ASN A 72 10.54 -1.68 9.90
C ASN A 72 9.87 -1.23 8.60
N SER A 73 9.62 -2.13 7.66
CA SER A 73 9.07 -1.75 6.37
C SER A 73 8.36 -2.88 5.65
N LEU A 74 7.32 -2.53 4.89
CA LEU A 74 6.52 -3.47 4.11
C LEU A 74 6.39 -3.05 2.65
N HIS A 75 6.16 -4.01 1.77
CA HIS A 75 5.63 -3.76 0.42
C HIS A 75 4.68 -4.87 -0.03
N PRO A 76 3.64 -4.54 -0.81
CA PRO A 76 2.72 -5.54 -1.33
C PRO A 76 3.42 -6.46 -2.33
N GLU A 77 2.86 -7.66 -2.53
CA GLU A 77 3.35 -8.59 -3.54
C GLU A 77 2.88 -8.20 -4.94
N ASN A 78 1.57 -8.02 -5.09
CA ASN A 78 0.93 -7.84 -6.40
C ASN A 78 -0.14 -6.75 -6.39
N GLU A 79 -0.59 -6.32 -5.21
CA GLU A 79 -1.83 -5.57 -5.03
C GLU A 79 -1.78 -4.14 -5.57
N MET A 80 -0.59 -3.63 -5.90
CA MET A 80 -0.39 -2.36 -6.61
C MET A 80 -0.15 -2.52 -8.12
N LYS A 81 -0.01 -3.74 -8.64
CA LYS A 81 0.04 -3.98 -10.08
C LYS A 81 -1.34 -3.68 -10.69
N TRP A 82 -1.34 -3.25 -11.95
CA TRP A 82 -2.51 -2.61 -12.57
C TRP A 82 -3.79 -3.44 -12.48
N SER A 83 -3.76 -4.74 -12.81
CA SER A 83 -4.96 -5.59 -12.77
C SER A 83 -5.52 -5.79 -11.35
N PHE A 84 -4.70 -5.66 -10.31
CA PHE A 84 -5.15 -5.85 -8.93
C PHE A 84 -5.77 -4.59 -8.36
N ILE A 85 -5.11 -3.44 -8.57
CA ILE A 85 -5.57 -2.16 -8.02
C ILE A 85 -6.63 -1.50 -8.89
N ASN A 86 -6.62 -1.71 -10.21
CA ASN A 86 -7.57 -1.13 -11.15
C ASN A 86 -8.03 -2.16 -12.21
N PRO A 87 -8.84 -3.16 -11.81
CA PRO A 87 -9.26 -4.25 -12.71
C PRO A 87 -10.15 -3.82 -13.88
N SER A 88 -10.92 -2.73 -13.71
CA SER A 88 -11.75 -2.15 -14.79
C SER A 88 -11.68 -0.62 -14.76
N PRO A 89 -11.89 0.07 -15.90
CA PRO A 89 -11.63 1.52 -16.00
C PRO A 89 -12.30 2.33 -14.89
N GLY A 90 -11.51 3.03 -14.09
CA GLY A 90 -12.01 3.88 -13.00
C GLY A 90 -12.50 3.15 -11.74
N HIS A 91 -12.57 1.82 -11.75
CA HIS A 91 -12.93 1.02 -10.57
C HIS A 91 -11.68 0.50 -9.89
N TYR A 92 -11.33 1.12 -8.77
CA TYR A 92 -10.16 0.75 -8.00
C TYR A 92 -10.53 -0.15 -6.82
N ASN A 93 -9.69 -1.15 -6.58
CA ASN A 93 -9.75 -2.01 -5.40
C ASN A 93 -8.69 -1.55 -4.38
N TRP A 94 -9.06 -0.60 -3.54
CA TRP A 94 -8.15 0.01 -2.57
C TRP A 94 -7.94 -0.83 -1.31
N ASP A 95 -8.91 -1.67 -0.96
CA ASP A 95 -8.96 -2.38 0.33
C ASP A 95 -7.66 -3.12 0.70
N PRO A 96 -7.00 -3.87 -0.21
CA PRO A 96 -5.79 -4.58 0.15
C PRO A 96 -4.64 -3.64 0.51
N ILE A 97 -4.47 -2.55 -0.26
CA ILE A 97 -3.37 -1.61 -0.02
C ILE A 97 -3.67 -0.72 1.17
N ASP A 98 -4.91 -0.25 1.33
CA ASP A 98 -5.30 0.52 2.50
C ASP A 98 -5.02 -0.27 3.78
N ARG A 99 -5.37 -1.57 3.80
CA ARG A 99 -5.05 -2.47 4.92
C ARG A 99 -3.55 -2.55 5.20
N LEU A 100 -2.72 -2.72 4.17
CA LEU A 100 -1.27 -2.79 4.33
C LEU A 100 -0.69 -1.48 4.88
N VAL A 101 -1.12 -0.33 4.33
CA VAL A 101 -0.62 0.98 4.73
C VAL A 101 -1.14 1.37 6.11
N ASP A 102 -2.37 1.02 6.46
CA ASP A 102 -2.93 1.24 7.81
C ASP A 102 -2.16 0.42 8.85
N PHE A 103 -1.89 -0.87 8.57
CA PHE A 103 -1.07 -1.71 9.44
C PHE A 103 0.35 -1.16 9.60
N ALA A 104 0.99 -0.75 8.50
CA ALA A 104 2.32 -0.16 8.54
C ALA A 104 2.36 1.11 9.40
N ASN A 105 1.37 1.99 9.23
CA ASN A 105 1.24 3.20 10.02
C ASN A 105 1.01 2.93 11.51
N GLU A 106 0.19 1.93 11.85
CA GLU A 106 -0.07 1.54 13.25
C GLU A 106 1.21 1.05 13.97
N HIS A 107 2.15 0.47 13.23
CA HIS A 107 3.36 -0.16 13.76
C HIS A 107 4.67 0.59 13.43
N ASP A 108 4.56 1.88 13.09
CA ASP A 108 5.70 2.74 12.76
C ASP A 108 6.62 2.13 11.70
N MET A 109 6.01 1.63 10.62
CA MET A 109 6.72 1.02 9.49
C MET A 109 6.63 1.91 8.25
N LEU A 110 7.70 1.88 7.45
CA LEU A 110 7.74 2.50 6.13
C LEU A 110 7.04 1.61 5.09
N VAL A 111 6.40 2.19 4.08
CA VAL A 111 5.81 1.43 2.97
C VAL A 111 6.50 1.75 1.66
N LYS A 112 6.92 0.71 0.95
CA LYS A 112 7.37 0.79 -0.44
C LYS A 112 6.22 0.38 -1.36
N GLY A 113 5.84 1.26 -2.29
CA GLY A 113 4.91 0.91 -3.35
C GLY A 113 5.59 0.06 -4.41
N HIS A 114 4.94 -1.02 -4.85
CA HIS A 114 5.55 -2.02 -5.72
C HIS A 114 4.71 -2.27 -6.98
N GLY A 115 5.29 -1.98 -8.16
CA GLY A 115 4.76 -2.44 -9.43
C GLY A 115 3.81 -1.49 -10.15
N LEU A 116 4.06 -0.17 -10.14
CA LEU A 116 3.25 0.80 -10.90
C LEU A 116 3.24 0.48 -12.41
N ILE A 117 4.37 0.04 -12.96
CA ILE A 117 4.47 -0.53 -14.31
C ILE A 117 5.17 -1.88 -14.20
N SER A 118 4.47 -2.92 -14.62
CA SER A 118 4.91 -4.31 -14.57
C SER A 118 4.81 -4.97 -15.96
N SER A 119 5.67 -5.96 -16.20
CA SER A 119 5.67 -6.80 -17.40
C SER A 119 4.43 -7.71 -17.48
N CYS A 120 3.87 -8.06 -16.32
CA CYS A 120 2.66 -8.86 -16.20
C CYS A 120 1.50 -8.04 -15.65
N CYS A 121 0.34 -8.69 -15.62
CA CYS A 121 -0.72 -8.33 -14.70
C CYS A 121 -1.33 -6.96 -15.03
N ASN A 122 -1.52 -6.71 -16.33
CA ASN A 122 -2.15 -5.52 -16.90
C ASN A 122 -3.53 -5.91 -17.48
N PRO A 123 -4.59 -5.11 -17.25
CA PRO A 123 -5.93 -5.45 -17.71
C PRO A 123 -6.12 -5.16 -19.21
N ASP A 124 -7.08 -5.84 -19.83
CA ASP A 124 -7.36 -5.76 -21.28
C ASP A 124 -7.53 -4.32 -21.78
N PHE A 125 -8.18 -3.46 -21.00
CA PHE A 125 -8.43 -2.06 -21.38
C PHE A 125 -7.14 -1.22 -21.46
N VAL A 126 -6.04 -1.67 -20.86
CA VAL A 126 -4.72 -1.01 -20.92
C VAL A 126 -3.90 -1.60 -22.06
N VAL A 127 -3.79 -2.93 -22.13
CA VAL A 127 -2.92 -3.60 -23.11
C VAL A 127 -3.43 -3.48 -24.55
N ASN A 128 -4.73 -3.22 -24.73
CA ASN A 128 -5.35 -2.97 -26.03
C ASN A 128 -5.21 -1.52 -26.51
N ILE A 129 -4.62 -0.61 -25.71
CA ILE A 129 -4.36 0.77 -26.14
C ILE A 129 -3.19 0.78 -27.14
N THR A 130 -3.49 1.05 -28.41
CA THR A 130 -2.48 1.14 -29.48
C THR A 130 -2.01 2.57 -29.75
N ASN A 131 -2.72 3.58 -29.25
CA ASN A 131 -2.33 4.98 -29.42
C ASN A 131 -1.32 5.40 -28.33
N PRO A 132 -0.08 5.80 -28.69
CA PRO A 132 0.95 6.16 -27.71
C PRO A 132 0.60 7.34 -26.79
N LYS A 133 -0.23 8.28 -27.26
CA LYS A 133 -0.68 9.42 -26.44
C LYS A 133 -1.74 8.95 -25.43
N ALA A 134 -2.66 8.09 -25.86
CA ALA A 134 -3.67 7.52 -24.98
C ALA A 134 -3.05 6.63 -23.89
N LEU A 135 -2.02 5.83 -24.24
CA LEU A 135 -1.35 4.97 -23.26
C LEU A 135 -0.60 5.80 -22.20
N ARG A 136 0.10 6.87 -22.60
CA ARG A 136 0.72 7.80 -21.65
C ARG A 136 -0.30 8.49 -20.75
N ALA A 137 -1.46 8.87 -21.29
CA ALA A 137 -2.53 9.43 -20.50
C ALA A 137 -3.06 8.42 -19.48
N ALA A 138 -3.26 7.15 -19.88
CA ALA A 138 -3.66 6.08 -18.97
C ALA A 138 -2.61 5.85 -17.85
N MET A 139 -1.32 5.82 -18.19
CA MET A 139 -0.23 5.75 -17.20
C MET A 139 -0.28 6.92 -16.23
N THR A 140 -0.53 8.13 -16.73
CA THR A 140 -0.63 9.35 -15.92
C THR A 140 -1.80 9.25 -14.94
N THR A 141 -3.01 8.93 -15.43
CA THR A 141 -4.18 8.74 -14.57
C THR A 141 -3.95 7.67 -13.50
N HIS A 142 -3.32 6.56 -13.87
CA HIS A 142 -3.02 5.47 -12.95
C HIS A 142 -2.07 5.91 -11.83
N PHE A 143 -0.97 6.57 -12.19
CA PHE A 143 0.04 7.03 -11.24
C PHE A 143 -0.51 8.11 -10.32
N GLU A 144 -1.22 9.09 -10.86
CA GLU A 144 -1.87 10.14 -10.07
C GLU A 144 -2.87 9.55 -9.07
N ALA A 145 -3.72 8.61 -9.49
CA ALA A 145 -4.69 8.00 -8.59
C ALA A 145 -4.04 7.31 -7.39
N ILE A 146 -2.97 6.52 -7.64
CA ILE A 146 -2.30 5.74 -6.58
C ILE A 146 -1.39 6.64 -5.73
N MET A 147 -0.52 7.43 -6.36
CA MET A 147 0.50 8.20 -5.66
C MET A 147 -0.09 9.36 -4.88
N HIS A 148 -1.17 10.01 -5.36
CA HIS A 148 -1.87 11.03 -4.57
C HIS A 148 -2.65 10.42 -3.40
N ARG A 149 -3.27 9.24 -3.58
CA ARG A 149 -4.00 8.57 -2.48
C ARG A 149 -3.08 8.27 -1.30
N TYR A 150 -1.85 7.84 -1.57
CA TYR A 150 -0.89 7.42 -0.56
C TYR A 150 0.22 8.45 -0.30
N GLU A 151 -0.02 9.71 -0.66
CA GLU A 151 0.93 10.80 -0.40
C GLU A 151 1.27 10.89 1.10
N GLY A 152 2.57 10.96 1.40
CA GLY A 152 3.08 10.99 2.78
C GLY A 152 3.01 9.66 3.54
N ARG A 153 2.35 8.63 2.98
CA ARG A 153 2.21 7.30 3.60
C ARG A 153 3.07 6.22 2.92
N ILE A 154 3.47 6.45 1.67
CA ILE A 154 4.42 5.61 0.93
C ILE A 154 5.62 6.47 0.55
N ASP A 155 6.82 6.09 1.01
CA ASP A 155 8.03 6.91 0.87
C ASP A 155 8.82 6.63 -0.41
N ARG A 156 8.61 5.45 -1.00
CA ARG A 156 9.36 4.99 -2.16
C ARG A 156 8.55 4.08 -3.07
N TRP A 157 8.83 4.15 -4.36
CA TRP A 157 8.04 3.48 -5.40
C TRP A 157 8.92 2.74 -6.38
N ASP A 158 8.58 1.48 -6.64
CA ASP A 158 9.03 0.78 -7.84
C ASP A 158 8.16 1.26 -9.01
N VAL A 159 8.73 2.21 -9.76
CA VAL A 159 8.05 2.85 -10.89
C VAL A 159 7.94 1.88 -12.05
N VAL A 160 9.02 1.15 -12.33
CA VAL A 160 9.07 0.11 -13.35
C VAL A 160 9.74 -1.13 -12.75
N THR A 161 9.08 -2.27 -12.88
CA THR A 161 9.58 -3.57 -12.43
C THR A 161 9.93 -4.46 -13.62
N GLU A 162 11.03 -5.21 -13.53
CA GLU A 162 11.44 -6.24 -14.51
C GLU A 162 11.54 -5.71 -15.95
N ALA A 163 12.12 -4.51 -16.08
CA ALA A 163 12.38 -3.88 -17.36
C ALA A 163 13.56 -4.51 -18.09
N LEU A 164 14.41 -5.28 -17.40
CA LEU A 164 15.56 -5.97 -17.97
C LEU A 164 15.30 -7.47 -18.14
N LYS A 165 15.96 -8.07 -19.14
CA LYS A 165 15.98 -9.52 -19.26
C LYS A 165 16.83 -10.13 -18.15
N THR A 166 16.30 -11.17 -17.49
CA THR A 166 16.93 -11.85 -16.35
C THR A 166 18.36 -12.32 -16.62
N MET A 167 18.64 -12.83 -17.83
CA MET A 167 19.96 -13.34 -18.22
C MET A 167 20.81 -12.29 -18.96
N GLY A 168 20.48 -11.01 -18.82
CA GLY A 168 21.09 -9.93 -19.59
C GLY A 168 20.60 -9.89 -21.04
N GLY A 169 21.17 -8.98 -21.84
CA GLY A 169 20.78 -8.79 -23.23
C GLY A 169 19.73 -7.69 -23.46
N GLY A 170 19.66 -6.72 -22.54
CA GLY A 170 18.91 -5.48 -22.70
C GLY A 170 17.50 -5.52 -22.11
N LEU A 171 16.64 -4.64 -22.64
CA LEU A 171 15.28 -4.47 -22.15
C LEU A 171 14.42 -5.72 -22.40
N ASN A 172 13.59 -6.06 -21.42
CA ASN A 172 12.51 -7.01 -21.54
C ASN A 172 11.36 -6.39 -22.35
N ALA A 173 10.78 -7.16 -23.27
CA ALA A 173 9.65 -6.68 -24.06
C ALA A 173 8.35 -6.84 -23.27
N ASN A 174 7.58 -5.77 -23.14
CA ASN A 174 6.29 -5.75 -22.47
C ASN A 174 5.25 -4.90 -23.23
N ASP A 175 4.04 -4.82 -22.71
CA ASP A 175 2.93 -4.08 -23.34
C ASP A 175 3.27 -2.61 -23.58
N PHE A 176 3.96 -1.99 -22.62
CA PHE A 176 4.36 -0.58 -22.70
C PHE A 176 5.50 -0.36 -23.69
N SER A 177 6.55 -1.19 -23.66
CA SER A 177 7.67 -1.08 -24.59
C SER A 177 7.25 -1.34 -26.04
N ARG A 178 6.23 -2.19 -26.25
CA ARG A 178 5.68 -2.48 -27.58
C ARG A 178 5.02 -1.25 -28.21
N GLN A 179 4.32 -0.44 -27.42
CA GLN A 179 3.58 0.73 -27.91
C GLN A 179 4.38 2.04 -27.83
N LEU A 180 5.24 2.19 -26.82
CA LEU A 180 5.98 3.42 -26.53
C LEU A 180 7.48 3.33 -26.85
N GLY A 181 7.98 2.14 -27.20
CA GLY A 181 9.41 1.89 -27.35
C GLY A 181 10.16 1.95 -26.02
N PRO A 182 11.51 1.92 -26.04
CA PRO A 182 12.34 1.95 -24.82
C PRO A 182 12.15 3.22 -23.96
N GLY A 183 11.60 4.29 -24.56
CA GLY A 183 11.33 5.56 -23.86
C GLY A 183 10.25 5.46 -22.78
N TYR A 184 9.47 4.38 -22.73
CA TYR A 184 8.41 4.19 -21.72
C TYR A 184 8.92 4.30 -20.28
N ILE A 185 10.16 3.86 -20.02
CA ILE A 185 10.79 3.95 -18.69
C ILE A 185 10.96 5.42 -18.31
N ASN A 186 11.49 6.24 -19.23
CA ASN A 186 11.68 7.66 -18.98
C ASN A 186 10.33 8.36 -18.76
N ASP A 187 9.34 8.04 -19.59
CA ASP A 187 7.98 8.58 -19.46
C ASP A 187 7.37 8.21 -18.10
N ALA A 188 7.47 6.95 -17.67
CA ALA A 188 6.99 6.49 -16.36
C ALA A 188 7.64 7.26 -15.20
N PHE A 189 8.96 7.42 -15.20
CA PHE A 189 9.67 8.16 -14.15
C PHE A 189 9.31 9.65 -14.11
N ARG A 190 9.10 10.29 -15.27
CA ARG A 190 8.64 11.68 -15.33
C ARG A 190 7.23 11.84 -14.78
N ILE A 191 6.33 10.92 -15.14
CA ILE A 191 4.96 10.89 -14.62
C ILE A 191 4.98 10.69 -13.10
N ALA A 192 5.75 9.71 -12.59
CA ALA A 192 5.86 9.45 -11.16
C ALA A 192 6.44 10.65 -10.39
N ARG A 193 7.47 11.31 -10.94
CA ARG A 193 8.04 12.51 -10.32
C ARG A 193 7.04 13.68 -10.30
N ALA A 194 6.21 13.82 -11.34
CA ALA A 194 5.17 14.84 -11.37
C ALA A 194 4.07 14.56 -10.33
N ALA A 195 3.65 13.29 -10.18
CA ALA A 195 2.62 12.89 -9.22
C ALA A 195 3.10 12.90 -7.76
N SER A 196 4.39 12.63 -7.49
CA SER A 196 4.96 12.76 -6.14
C SER A 196 6.39 13.33 -6.18
N PRO A 197 6.54 14.66 -6.11
CA PRO A 197 7.85 15.31 -6.17
C PRO A 197 8.81 14.92 -5.04
N GLY A 198 8.30 14.48 -3.89
CA GLY A 198 9.12 14.07 -2.74
C GLY A 198 9.50 12.58 -2.70
N ALA A 199 8.85 11.74 -3.52
CA ALA A 199 9.06 10.29 -3.48
C ALA A 199 10.45 9.86 -3.97
N LYS A 200 10.99 8.78 -3.38
CA LYS A 200 12.13 8.06 -3.95
C LYS A 200 11.62 7.11 -5.04
N LEU A 201 12.17 7.23 -6.25
CA LEU A 201 11.70 6.49 -7.42
C LEU A 201 12.75 5.45 -7.82
N TYR A 202 12.33 4.20 -7.94
CA TYR A 202 13.19 3.05 -8.19
C TYR A 202 12.79 2.33 -9.47
N ILE A 203 13.80 1.79 -10.13
CA ILE A 203 13.66 0.65 -11.04
C ILE A 203 13.96 -0.59 -10.21
N ASN A 204 13.13 -1.63 -10.33
CA ASN A 204 13.29 -2.85 -9.55
C ASN A 204 13.44 -4.04 -10.48
N GLU A 205 14.49 -4.82 -10.27
CA GLU A 205 14.80 -6.04 -11.02
C GLU A 205 14.94 -7.22 -10.06
N ASN A 206 14.93 -8.43 -10.60
CA ASN A 206 15.14 -9.68 -9.87
C ASN A 206 16.64 -10.00 -9.69
#